data_AF-A0A1G3CZP3-F1
#
_entry.id   AF-A0A1G3CZP3-F1
#
_cell.length_a   1.000
_cell.length_b   1.000
_cell.length_c   1.000
_cell.angle_alpha   90.00
_cell.angle_beta   90.00
_cell.angle_gamma   90.00
#
_symmetry.space_group_name_H-M   'P 1'
#
loop_
_entity.id
_entity.type
_entity.pdbx_description
1 polymer ?
#
loop_
_entity_poly.entity_id
_entity_poly.type
_entity_poly.pdbx_seq_one_letter_code
_entity_poly.pdbx_strand_id
1 'polypeptide(L)'
;FTWPTLVAKEFLAAIFVTVGLLFYSYVVDAPLRELSNPGQAENPAKAPWYFLGLQEALVYFDPWFAGVALPSLIIVGLILIPYLDINPKGNGYYTFKERKFAVSVFVLGYIYWYVLVYIGTALRGPFWAFFWPWEKWTHDFPTPPPLHDMPLPLGIILMMGFYFVGLVLPAMINRDFFNKLGIVRYVLTMGLLLSMIGTVIKMVLRLSFSIKYIIATPWINI
;
A
#
# COMPACT_ATOMS: atom_id res chain seq x y z
N PHE A 1 -0.66 19.64 -32.58
CA PHE A 1 -0.11 20.98 -32.31
C PHE A 1 0.71 20.92 -31.02
N THR A 2 1.99 20.59 -31.14
CA THR A 2 2.91 20.40 -30.00
C THR A 2 3.81 21.61 -29.84
N TRP A 3 4.31 22.14 -30.96
CA TRP A 3 5.03 23.39 -31.04
C TRP A 3 4.11 24.53 -31.50
N PRO A 4 4.19 25.73 -30.92
CA PRO A 4 5.05 26.12 -29.77
C PRO A 4 4.36 25.98 -28.41
N THR A 5 3.05 25.73 -28.37
CA THR A 5 2.23 25.93 -27.17
C THR A 5 2.45 24.89 -26.06
N LEU A 6 2.59 23.61 -26.38
CA LEU A 6 2.82 22.57 -25.36
C LEU A 6 4.27 22.64 -24.85
N VAL A 7 5.23 22.74 -25.77
CA VAL A 7 6.66 22.82 -25.44
C VAL A 7 6.97 24.01 -24.54
N ALA A 8 6.39 25.18 -24.82
CA ALA A 8 6.58 26.36 -23.96
C ALA A 8 6.03 26.13 -22.53
N LYS A 9 4.87 25.47 -22.40
CA LYS A 9 4.28 25.16 -21.09
C LYS A 9 5.11 24.15 -20.30
N GLU A 10 5.57 23.09 -20.94
CA GLU A 10 6.42 22.06 -20.31
C GLU A 10 7.78 22.63 -19.90
N PHE A 11 8.39 23.45 -20.76
CA PHE A 11 9.65 24.12 -20.44
C PHE A 11 9.51 25.08 -19.25
N LEU A 12 8.43 25.86 -19.21
CA LEU A 12 8.14 26.74 -18.08
C LEU A 12 7.91 25.94 -16.78
N ALA A 13 7.17 24.82 -16.85
CA ALA A 13 7.00 23.92 -15.72
C ALA A 13 8.33 23.33 -15.23
N ALA A 14 9.21 22.92 -16.15
CA ALA A 14 10.54 22.42 -15.82
C ALA A 14 11.40 23.47 -15.13
N ILE A 15 11.38 24.73 -15.59
CA ILE A 15 12.05 25.85 -14.91
C ILE A 15 11.50 26.03 -13.50
N PHE A 16 10.18 26.08 -13.33
CA PHE A 16 9.56 26.26 -12.01
C PHE A 16 9.92 25.12 -11.04
N VAL A 17 9.88 23.87 -11.48
CA VAL A 17 10.28 22.72 -10.67
C VAL A 17 11.76 22.81 -10.30
N THR A 18 12.63 23.15 -11.26
CA THR A 18 14.08 23.27 -11.02
C THR A 18 14.39 24.36 -10.01
N VAL A 19 13.82 25.56 -10.19
CA VAL A 19 13.98 26.67 -9.24
C VAL A 19 13.44 26.29 -7.86
N GLY A 20 12.28 25.63 -7.80
CA GLY A 20 11.71 25.16 -6.54
C GLY A 20 12.60 24.15 -5.81
N LEU A 21 13.19 23.19 -6.53
CA LEU A 21 14.12 22.20 -5.97
C LEU A 21 15.42 22.85 -5.49
N LEU A 22 15.98 23.79 -6.26
CA LEU A 22 17.18 24.54 -5.87
C LEU A 22 16.92 25.40 -4.62
N PHE A 23 15.77 26.06 -4.57
CA PHE A 23 15.37 26.83 -3.39
C PHE A 23 15.19 25.94 -2.16
N TYR A 24 14.50 24.81 -2.30
CA TYR A 24 14.33 23.86 -1.20
C TYR A 24 15.67 23.31 -0.71
N SER A 25 16.57 22.93 -1.63
CA SER A 25 17.93 22.46 -1.30
C SER A 25 18.81 23.53 -0.65
N TYR A 26 18.54 24.81 -0.90
CA TYR A 26 19.25 25.91 -0.25
C TYR A 26 18.75 26.17 1.17
N VAL A 27 17.45 25.95 1.43
CA VAL A 27 16.84 26.20 2.75
C VAL A 27 16.93 24.99 3.68
N VAL A 28 16.93 23.77 3.14
CA VAL A 28 16.89 22.53 3.91
C VAL A 28 18.16 21.72 3.67
N ASP A 29 18.97 21.61 4.72
CA ASP A 29 20.15 20.74 4.71
C ASP A 29 19.77 19.27 4.58
N ALA A 30 20.59 18.52 3.86
CA ALA A 30 20.43 17.08 3.78
C ALA A 30 20.68 16.46 5.16
N PRO A 31 19.82 15.54 5.64
CA PRO A 31 19.98 14.87 6.93
C PRO A 31 21.06 13.78 6.86
N LEU A 32 22.28 14.16 6.50
CA LEU A 32 23.44 13.28 6.43
C LEU A 32 24.01 13.07 7.84
N ARG A 33 24.28 11.81 8.19
CA ARG A 33 24.91 11.44 9.47
C ARG A 33 26.40 11.21 9.30
N GLU A 34 27.07 10.92 10.41
CA GLU A 34 28.46 10.48 10.43
C GLU A 34 28.68 9.21 9.59
N LEU A 35 29.93 8.91 9.29
CA LEU A 35 30.33 7.71 8.55
C LEU A 35 29.78 6.45 9.20
N SER A 36 29.30 5.53 8.37
CA SER A 36 28.67 4.28 8.83
C SER A 36 29.62 3.47 9.74
N ASN A 37 29.13 3.09 10.91
CA ASN A 37 29.84 2.23 11.85
C ASN A 37 29.17 0.84 11.93
N PRO A 38 29.83 -0.25 11.47
CA PRO A 38 29.28 -1.60 11.56
C PRO A 38 29.03 -2.10 13.00
N GLY A 39 29.72 -1.52 14.00
CA GLY A 39 29.56 -1.88 15.40
C GLY A 39 28.35 -1.26 16.10
N GLN A 40 27.62 -0.35 15.43
CA GLN A 40 26.48 0.35 16.02
C GLN A 40 25.31 0.38 15.03
N ALA A 41 24.26 -0.38 15.36
CA ALA A 41 23.04 -0.36 14.57
C ALA A 41 22.27 0.96 14.76
N GLU A 42 21.79 1.52 13.66
CA GLU A 42 20.97 2.73 13.69
C GLU A 42 19.61 2.47 14.35
N ASN A 43 19.20 3.37 15.24
CA ASN A 43 17.90 3.30 15.88
C ASN A 43 17.19 4.66 15.92
N PRO A 44 16.06 4.84 15.21
CA PRO A 44 15.43 3.92 14.27
C PRO A 44 16.10 3.96 12.89
N ALA A 45 16.33 2.80 12.28
CA ALA A 45 16.73 2.71 10.88
C ALA A 45 15.52 2.96 9.96
N LYS A 46 15.38 4.18 9.43
CA LYS A 46 14.31 4.56 8.50
C LYS A 46 14.79 4.48 7.06
N ALA A 47 14.04 3.79 6.21
CA ALA A 47 14.22 3.84 4.77
C ALA A 47 13.85 5.23 4.21
N PRO A 48 14.29 5.57 2.99
CA PRO A 48 13.79 6.75 2.28
C PRO A 48 12.26 6.78 2.23
N TRP A 49 11.68 7.98 2.23
CA TRP A 49 10.24 8.16 2.46
C TRP A 49 9.34 7.39 1.47
N TYR A 50 9.78 7.24 0.22
CA TYR A 50 9.04 6.50 -0.81
C TYR A 50 9.03 4.98 -0.58
N PHE A 51 9.89 4.46 0.29
CA PHE A 51 9.88 3.07 0.75
C PHE A 51 9.24 2.87 2.13
N LEU A 52 8.92 3.93 2.87
CA LEU A 52 8.37 3.81 4.23
C LEU A 52 7.02 3.12 4.27
N GLY A 53 6.21 3.20 3.21
CA GLY A 53 4.97 2.42 3.11
C GLY A 53 5.22 0.91 3.14
N LEU A 54 6.27 0.43 2.46
CA LEU A 54 6.68 -0.98 2.52
C LEU A 54 7.25 -1.35 3.87
N GLN A 55 8.11 -0.48 4.43
CA GLN A 55 8.69 -0.71 5.74
C GLN A 55 7.62 -0.80 6.84
N GLU A 56 6.58 0.04 6.75
CA GLU A 56 5.43 -0.03 7.64
C GLU A 56 4.64 -1.33 7.44
N ALA A 57 4.45 -1.79 6.20
CA ALA A 57 3.81 -3.08 5.93
C ALA A 57 4.54 -4.27 6.58
N LEU A 58 5.88 -4.24 6.70
CA LEU A 58 6.67 -5.29 7.36
C LEU A 58 6.36 -5.46 8.86
N VAL A 59 5.72 -4.48 9.50
CA VAL A 59 5.28 -4.63 10.90
C VAL A 59 4.14 -5.64 11.02
N TYR A 60 3.32 -5.74 9.97
CA TYR A 60 2.11 -6.53 9.98
C TYR A 60 2.27 -7.85 9.25
N PHE A 61 3.11 -7.93 8.23
CA PHE A 61 3.27 -9.11 7.37
C PHE A 61 4.65 -9.72 7.45
N ASP A 62 4.73 -10.99 7.06
CA ASP A 62 6.00 -11.69 6.89
C ASP A 62 6.83 -11.04 5.75
N PRO A 63 8.18 -11.00 5.85
CA PRO A 63 9.03 -10.35 4.86
C PRO A 63 8.82 -10.78 3.40
N TRP A 64 8.51 -12.05 3.14
CA TRP A 64 8.28 -12.50 1.75
C TRP A 64 7.01 -11.84 1.16
N PHE A 65 5.97 -11.68 1.97
CA PHE A 65 4.70 -11.12 1.50
C PHE A 65 4.79 -9.60 1.37
N ALA A 66 5.19 -8.89 2.42
CA ALA A 66 5.29 -7.43 2.37
C ALA A 66 6.44 -6.93 1.49
N GLY A 67 7.57 -7.65 1.45
CA GLY A 67 8.75 -7.25 0.70
C GLY A 67 8.73 -7.64 -0.78
N VAL A 68 8.04 -8.72 -1.15
CA VAL A 68 8.07 -9.23 -2.55
C VAL A 68 6.68 -9.39 -3.14
N ALA A 69 5.79 -10.17 -2.50
CA ALA A 69 4.50 -10.50 -3.10
C ALA A 69 3.59 -9.27 -3.28
N LEU A 70 3.40 -8.47 -2.23
CA LEU A 70 2.53 -7.29 -2.25
C LEU A 70 3.00 -6.23 -3.26
N PRO A 71 4.28 -5.81 -3.29
CA PRO A 71 4.78 -4.92 -4.34
C PRO A 71 4.56 -5.47 -5.75
N SER A 72 4.82 -6.76 -5.96
CA SER A 72 4.65 -7.42 -7.25
C SER A 72 3.19 -7.39 -7.69
N LEU A 73 2.26 -7.67 -6.77
CA LEU A 73 0.82 -7.59 -7.02
C LEU A 73 0.37 -6.17 -7.37
N ILE A 74 0.91 -5.14 -6.71
CA ILE A 74 0.61 -3.74 -7.02
C ILE A 74 1.09 -3.40 -8.44
N ILE A 75 2.35 -3.73 -8.76
CA ILE A 75 2.94 -3.44 -10.09
C ILE A 75 2.18 -4.16 -11.20
N VAL A 76 1.95 -5.47 -11.05
CA VAL A 76 1.20 -6.28 -12.02
C VAL A 76 -0.22 -5.74 -12.14
N GLY A 77 -0.87 -5.40 -11.02
CA GLY A 77 -2.20 -4.78 -11.02
C GLY A 77 -2.25 -3.49 -11.84
N LEU A 78 -1.27 -2.59 -11.67
CA LEU A 78 -1.16 -1.34 -12.42
C LEU A 78 -0.95 -1.59 -13.92
N ILE A 79 -0.10 -2.55 -14.29
CA ILE A 79 0.12 -2.95 -15.69
C ILE A 79 -1.16 -3.52 -16.31
N LEU A 80 -1.97 -4.23 -15.51
CA LEU A 80 -3.21 -4.86 -15.97
C LEU A 80 -4.37 -3.88 -16.14
N ILE A 81 -4.32 -2.65 -15.57
CA ILE A 81 -5.44 -1.68 -15.63
C ILE A 81 -5.99 -1.50 -17.06
N PRO A 82 -5.18 -1.26 -18.12
CA PRO A 82 -5.71 -1.06 -19.47
C PRO A 82 -6.41 -2.29 -20.06
N TYR A 83 -6.10 -3.48 -19.56
CA TYR A 83 -6.67 -4.75 -20.04
C TYR A 83 -7.91 -5.18 -19.25
N LEU A 84 -8.02 -4.72 -18.00
CA LEU A 84 -9.16 -5.00 -17.11
C LEU A 84 -10.29 -3.97 -17.28
N ASP A 85 -9.95 -2.72 -17.57
CA ASP A 85 -10.91 -1.64 -17.73
C ASP A 85 -11.48 -1.58 -19.15
N ILE A 86 -12.71 -2.06 -19.29
CA ILE A 86 -13.46 -2.08 -20.55
C ILE A 86 -14.20 -0.78 -20.87
N ASN A 87 -14.21 0.20 -19.96
CA ASN A 87 -15.01 1.41 -20.13
C ASN A 87 -14.28 2.45 -20.98
N PRO A 88 -14.73 2.76 -22.22
CA PRO A 88 -14.05 3.73 -23.08
C PRO A 88 -14.28 5.19 -22.64
N LYS A 89 -15.28 5.45 -21.79
CA LYS A 89 -15.59 6.80 -21.29
C LYS A 89 -14.57 7.22 -20.23
N GLY A 90 -14.31 8.52 -20.12
CA GLY A 90 -13.33 9.06 -19.19
C GLY A 90 -11.88 8.87 -19.61
N ASN A 91 -11.63 8.57 -20.89
CA ASN A 91 -10.27 8.54 -21.43
C ASN A 91 -9.87 9.95 -21.90
N GLY A 92 -8.75 10.46 -21.39
CA GLY A 92 -8.23 11.78 -21.73
C GLY A 92 -8.87 12.97 -20.99
N TYR A 93 -9.80 12.75 -20.06
CA TYR A 93 -10.36 13.79 -19.18
C TYR A 93 -10.71 13.24 -17.79
N TYR A 94 -10.71 14.11 -16.78
CA TYR A 94 -11.05 13.73 -15.41
C TYR A 94 -12.57 13.62 -15.21
N THR A 95 -13.05 12.45 -14.80
CA THR A 95 -14.48 12.22 -14.52
C THR A 95 -14.66 11.16 -13.44
N PHE A 96 -15.41 11.50 -12.39
CA PHE A 96 -15.79 10.53 -11.36
C PHE A 96 -17.09 9.81 -11.71
N LYS A 97 -18.08 10.52 -12.28
CA LYS A 97 -19.44 10.00 -12.50
C LYS A 97 -19.47 8.82 -13.48
N GLU A 98 -18.58 8.81 -14.47
CA GLU A 98 -18.55 7.80 -15.53
C GLU A 98 -17.71 6.57 -15.18
N ARG A 99 -16.84 6.66 -14.17
CA ARG A 99 -15.86 5.62 -13.78
C ARG A 99 -15.83 5.38 -12.26
N LYS A 100 -16.97 5.52 -11.58
CA LYS A 100 -17.08 5.47 -10.11
C LYS A 100 -16.32 4.30 -9.50
N PHE A 101 -16.53 3.08 -10.00
CA PHE A 101 -15.86 1.89 -9.47
C PHE A 101 -14.33 1.96 -9.59
N ALA A 102 -13.81 2.16 -10.81
CA ALA A 102 -12.37 2.19 -11.06
C ALA A 102 -11.67 3.33 -10.30
N VAL A 103 -12.24 4.54 -10.32
CA VAL A 103 -11.67 5.70 -9.63
C VAL A 103 -11.73 5.51 -8.11
N SER A 104 -12.84 5.03 -7.55
CA SER A 104 -12.93 4.77 -6.10
C SER A 104 -11.92 3.72 -5.64
N VAL A 105 -11.79 2.59 -6.35
CA VAL A 105 -10.83 1.54 -5.98
C VAL A 105 -9.40 2.05 -6.03
N PHE A 106 -9.04 2.76 -7.11
CA PHE A 106 -7.69 3.34 -7.25
C PHE A 106 -7.38 4.36 -6.15
N VAL A 107 -8.31 5.29 -5.89
CA VAL A 107 -8.14 6.31 -4.85
C VAL A 107 -8.07 5.69 -3.45
N LEU A 108 -8.85 4.63 -3.16
CA LEU A 108 -8.75 3.91 -1.90
C LEU A 108 -7.37 3.27 -1.72
N GLY A 109 -6.85 2.59 -2.74
CA GLY A 109 -5.50 2.02 -2.71
C GLY A 109 -4.41 3.09 -2.56
N TYR A 110 -4.59 4.23 -3.23
CA TYR A 110 -3.68 5.37 -3.16
C TYR A 110 -3.65 6.02 -1.77
N ILE A 111 -4.83 6.28 -1.18
CA ILE A 111 -4.96 6.79 0.19
C ILE A 111 -4.36 5.80 1.18
N TYR A 112 -4.68 4.52 1.03
CA TYR A 112 -4.13 3.45 1.86
C TYR A 112 -2.59 3.46 1.86
N TRP A 113 -1.97 3.54 0.67
CA TRP A 113 -0.53 3.62 0.54
C TRP A 113 0.07 4.84 1.24
N TYR A 114 -0.55 6.01 1.03
CA TYR A 114 -0.08 7.26 1.62
C TYR A 114 -0.22 7.27 3.15
N VAL A 115 -1.27 6.63 3.69
CA VAL A 115 -1.45 6.44 5.14
C VAL A 115 -0.30 5.61 5.70
N LEU A 116 0.12 4.51 5.06
CA LEU A 116 1.28 3.73 5.51
C LEU A 116 2.58 4.56 5.51
N VAL A 117 2.81 5.34 4.45
CA VAL A 117 3.96 6.25 4.38
C VAL A 117 3.90 7.29 5.50
N TYR A 118 2.73 7.85 5.77
CA TYR A 118 2.55 8.83 6.85
C TYR A 118 2.81 8.22 8.23
N ILE A 119 2.31 7.02 8.49
CA ILE A 119 2.59 6.29 9.74
C ILE A 119 4.10 6.05 9.89
N GLY A 120 4.75 5.53 8.84
CA GLY A 120 6.19 5.24 8.85
C GLY A 120 7.08 6.49 9.01
N THR A 121 6.68 7.62 8.44
CA THR A 121 7.41 8.88 8.54
C THR A 121 7.24 9.52 9.91
N ALA A 122 5.98 9.78 10.31
CA ALA A 122 5.64 10.67 11.42
C ALA A 122 5.39 9.94 12.74
N LEU A 123 4.82 8.73 12.71
CA LEU A 123 4.33 8.03 13.90
C LEU A 123 5.29 6.93 14.40
N ARG A 124 6.27 6.52 13.58
CA ARG A 124 7.29 5.55 13.98
C ARG A 124 8.49 6.23 14.62
N GLY A 125 8.73 5.93 15.89
CA GLY A 125 9.84 6.45 16.70
C GLY A 125 10.97 5.42 16.90
N PRO A 126 11.75 5.53 17.99
CA PRO A 126 12.78 4.56 18.35
C PRO A 126 12.25 3.12 18.39
N PHE A 127 13.07 2.16 17.99
CA PHE A 127 12.77 0.73 17.85
C PHE A 127 11.56 0.42 16.96
N TRP A 128 11.21 1.34 16.05
CA TRP A 128 10.01 1.25 15.21
C TRP A 128 8.71 1.18 16.02
N ALA A 129 8.71 1.68 17.26
CA ALA A 129 7.52 1.77 18.08
C ALA A 129 6.56 2.84 17.53
N PHE A 130 5.27 2.64 17.75
CA PHE A 130 4.23 3.59 17.36
C PHE A 130 4.05 4.64 18.45
N PHE A 131 4.06 5.91 18.07
CA PHE A 131 3.79 7.05 18.92
C PHE A 131 2.67 7.89 18.30
N TRP A 132 1.76 8.37 19.14
CA TRP A 132 0.80 9.36 18.69
C TRP A 132 1.48 10.71 18.44
N PRO A 133 0.93 11.59 17.56
CA PRO A 133 1.53 12.90 17.26
C PRO A 133 1.77 13.81 18.48
N TRP A 134 1.02 13.59 19.56
CA TRP A 134 1.12 14.34 20.82
C TRP A 134 1.99 13.65 21.88
N GLU A 135 2.49 12.45 21.61
CA GLU A 135 3.32 11.69 22.54
C GLU A 135 4.81 11.98 22.30
N LYS A 136 5.56 12.18 23.38
CA LYS A 136 7.01 12.39 23.29
C LYS A 136 7.70 11.06 23.03
N TRP A 137 8.67 11.05 22.13
CA TRP A 137 9.48 9.87 21.89
C TRP A 137 10.36 9.58 23.09
N THR A 138 10.14 8.43 23.73
CA THR A 138 10.92 7.92 24.86
C THR A 138 11.67 6.65 24.45
N HIS A 139 12.67 6.25 25.23
CA HIS A 139 13.38 4.97 25.05
C HIS A 139 12.86 3.87 25.98
N ASP A 140 11.99 4.22 26.93
CA ASP A 140 11.37 3.30 27.87
C ASP A 140 10.10 2.72 27.27
N PHE A 141 10.21 1.54 26.67
CA PHE A 141 9.10 0.89 25.98
C PHE A 141 8.53 -0.28 26.79
N PRO A 142 7.19 -0.33 26.98
CA PRO A 142 6.55 -1.54 27.45
C PRO A 142 6.74 -2.64 26.40
N THR A 143 6.98 -3.87 26.84
CA THR A 143 7.06 -5.02 25.94
C THR A 143 5.74 -5.17 25.17
N PRO A 144 5.76 -5.24 23.84
CA PRO A 144 4.54 -5.45 23.06
C PRO A 144 3.83 -6.72 23.52
N PRO A 145 2.49 -6.75 23.49
CA PRO A 145 1.75 -7.96 23.83
C PRO A 145 2.24 -9.12 22.93
N PRO A 146 2.38 -10.33 23.49
CA PRO A 146 2.82 -11.48 22.73
C PRO A 146 1.82 -11.74 21.61
N LEU A 147 2.37 -11.90 20.41
CA LEU A 147 1.57 -12.18 19.22
C LEU A 147 1.29 -13.67 19.16
N HIS A 148 0.09 -14.04 18.71
CA HIS A 148 -0.31 -15.43 18.58
C HIS A 148 -0.75 -15.76 17.16
N ASP A 149 -0.55 -17.01 16.77
CA ASP A 149 -0.97 -17.51 15.47
C ASP A 149 -2.39 -18.05 15.55
N MET A 150 -3.13 -17.92 14.46
CA MET A 150 -4.44 -18.51 14.33
C MET A 150 -4.34 -20.03 14.16
N PRO A 151 -5.28 -20.83 14.72
CA PRO A 151 -5.32 -22.25 14.43
C PRO A 151 -5.39 -22.50 12.91
N LEU A 152 -4.46 -23.30 12.39
CA LEU A 152 -4.27 -23.49 10.94
C LEU A 152 -5.57 -23.83 10.17
N PRO A 153 -6.43 -24.77 10.62
CA PRO A 153 -7.66 -25.08 9.91
C PRO A 153 -8.61 -23.87 9.84
N LEU A 154 -8.69 -23.09 10.92
CA LEU A 154 -9.54 -21.91 11.01
C LEU A 154 -9.02 -20.80 10.09
N GLY A 155 -7.71 -20.59 10.05
CA GLY A 155 -7.07 -19.63 9.15
C GLY A 155 -7.32 -19.94 7.67
N ILE A 156 -7.17 -21.20 7.27
CA ILE A 156 -7.42 -21.65 5.90
C ILE A 156 -8.90 -21.46 5.54
N ILE A 157 -9.83 -21.86 6.42
CA ILE A 157 -11.27 -21.69 6.20
C ILE A 157 -11.64 -20.22 6.05
N LEU A 158 -11.13 -19.34 6.92
CA LEU A 158 -11.41 -17.91 6.85
C LEU A 158 -10.86 -17.29 5.57
N MET A 159 -9.63 -17.64 5.17
CA MET A 159 -9.03 -17.10 3.95
C MET A 159 -9.76 -17.59 2.69
N MET A 160 -10.06 -18.88 2.60
CA MET A 160 -10.85 -19.43 1.48
C MET A 160 -12.25 -18.84 1.45
N GLY A 161 -12.90 -18.74 2.61
CA GLY A 161 -14.22 -18.12 2.75
C GLY A 161 -14.22 -16.66 2.30
N PHE A 162 -13.20 -15.88 2.68
CA PHE A 162 -13.05 -14.48 2.28
C PHE A 162 -12.96 -14.33 0.75
N TYR A 163 -12.07 -15.08 0.09
CA TYR A 163 -11.95 -15.02 -1.37
C TYR A 163 -13.17 -15.59 -2.08
N PHE A 164 -13.74 -16.70 -1.59
CA PHE A 164 -14.93 -17.31 -2.18
C PHE A 164 -16.14 -16.38 -2.10
N VAL A 165 -16.45 -15.85 -0.92
CA VAL A 165 -17.55 -14.90 -0.73
C VAL A 165 -17.29 -13.63 -1.54
N GLY A 166 -16.06 -13.11 -1.50
CA GLY A 166 -15.67 -11.92 -2.25
C GLY A 166 -15.80 -12.04 -3.77
N LEU A 167 -15.63 -13.25 -4.32
CA LEU A 167 -15.79 -13.52 -5.75
C LEU A 167 -17.23 -13.90 -6.13
N VAL A 168 -17.93 -14.65 -5.29
CA VAL A 168 -19.26 -15.19 -5.64
C VAL A 168 -20.36 -14.18 -5.35
N LEU A 169 -20.31 -13.50 -4.19
CA LEU A 169 -21.39 -12.61 -3.75
C LEU A 169 -21.61 -11.43 -4.71
N PRO A 170 -20.57 -10.69 -5.16
CA PRO A 170 -20.77 -9.59 -6.11
C PRO A 170 -21.22 -10.07 -7.49
N ALA A 171 -20.78 -11.27 -7.92
CA ALA A 171 -21.24 -11.88 -9.17
C ALA A 171 -22.73 -12.26 -9.11
N MET A 172 -23.23 -12.69 -7.94
CA MET A 172 -24.64 -13.02 -7.73
C MET A 172 -25.53 -11.77 -7.65
N ILE A 173 -25.08 -10.72 -6.93
CA ILE A 173 -25.85 -9.49 -6.72
C ILE A 173 -25.86 -8.62 -7.98
N ASN A 174 -24.70 -8.43 -8.62
CA ASN A 174 -24.56 -7.58 -9.80
C ASN A 174 -24.12 -8.41 -11.01
N ARG A 175 -25.06 -9.22 -11.52
CA ARG A 175 -24.82 -10.10 -12.67
C ARG A 175 -24.40 -9.33 -13.92
N ASP A 176 -24.89 -8.10 -14.09
CA ASP A 176 -24.51 -7.23 -15.20
C ASP A 176 -23.03 -6.87 -15.18
N PHE A 177 -22.47 -6.60 -13.98
CA PHE A 177 -21.05 -6.32 -13.82
C PHE A 177 -20.19 -7.54 -14.20
N PHE A 178 -20.58 -8.73 -13.73
CA PHE A 178 -19.91 -9.98 -14.06
C PHE A 178 -19.96 -10.27 -15.57
N ASN A 179 -21.15 -10.17 -16.18
CA ASN A 179 -21.36 -10.44 -17.60
C ASN A 179 -20.58 -9.47 -18.51
N LYS A 180 -20.45 -8.19 -18.12
CA LYS A 180 -19.71 -7.19 -18.89
C LYS A 180 -18.20 -7.45 -18.91
N LEU A 181 -17.63 -7.86 -17.77
CA LEU A 181 -16.19 -8.14 -17.66
C LEU A 181 -15.80 -9.50 -18.23
N GLY A 182 -16.70 -10.49 -18.13
CA GLY A 182 -16.39 -11.89 -18.40
C GLY A 182 -15.55 -12.51 -17.28
N ILE A 183 -15.48 -13.85 -17.27
CA ILE A 183 -14.93 -14.64 -16.15
C ILE A 183 -13.49 -14.23 -15.81
N VAL A 184 -12.60 -14.17 -16.81
CA VAL A 184 -11.17 -13.93 -16.60
C VAL A 184 -10.91 -12.54 -16.02
N ARG A 185 -11.45 -11.48 -16.64
CA ARG A 185 -11.23 -10.10 -16.17
C ARG A 185 -11.89 -9.88 -14.82
N TYR A 186 -13.06 -10.49 -14.59
CA TYR A 186 -13.74 -10.43 -13.30
C TYR A 186 -12.88 -11.01 -12.18
N VAL A 187 -12.39 -12.25 -12.34
CA VAL A 187 -11.56 -12.92 -11.33
C VAL A 187 -10.27 -12.14 -11.07
N LEU A 188 -9.63 -11.59 -12.09
CA LEU A 188 -8.42 -10.77 -11.91
C LEU A 188 -8.73 -9.46 -11.18
N THR A 189 -9.77 -8.73 -11.60
CA THR A 189 -10.16 -7.45 -10.99
C THR A 189 -10.55 -7.63 -9.53
N MET A 190 -11.41 -8.62 -9.26
CA MET A 190 -11.86 -8.93 -7.91
C MET A 190 -10.76 -9.54 -7.07
N GLY A 191 -9.88 -10.37 -7.64
CA GLY A 191 -8.73 -10.93 -6.93
C GLY A 191 -7.76 -9.85 -6.45
N LEU A 192 -7.46 -8.86 -7.30
CA LEU A 192 -6.65 -7.70 -6.92
C LEU A 192 -7.34 -6.84 -5.85
N LEU A 193 -8.64 -6.57 -6.02
CA LEU A 193 -9.42 -5.80 -5.04
C LEU A 193 -9.49 -6.52 -3.68
N LEU A 194 -9.75 -7.82 -3.67
CA LEU A 194 -9.82 -8.62 -2.45
C LEU A 194 -8.45 -8.75 -1.79
N SER A 195 -7.37 -8.81 -2.56
CA SER A 195 -6.00 -8.76 -2.00
C SER A 195 -5.77 -7.44 -1.26
N MET A 196 -6.15 -6.30 -1.86
CA MET A 196 -6.05 -4.97 -1.24
C MET A 196 -6.91 -4.86 0.04
N ILE A 197 -8.15 -5.33 -0.01
CA ILE A 197 -9.02 -5.34 1.18
C ILE A 197 -8.45 -6.30 2.24
N GLY A 198 -7.96 -7.46 1.82
CA GLY A 198 -7.36 -8.48 2.68
C GLY A 198 -6.14 -7.97 3.42
N THR A 199 -5.30 -7.14 2.79
CA THR A 199 -4.17 -6.52 3.49
C THR A 199 -4.64 -5.58 4.61
N VAL A 200 -5.65 -4.76 4.35
CA VAL A 200 -6.23 -3.88 5.37
C VAL A 200 -6.83 -4.70 6.52
N ILE A 201 -7.64 -5.72 6.20
CA ILE A 201 -8.26 -6.61 7.21
C ILE A 201 -7.19 -7.27 8.06
N LYS A 202 -6.13 -7.82 7.46
CA LYS A 202 -5.04 -8.45 8.19
C LYS A 202 -4.41 -7.46 9.17
N MET A 203 -4.11 -6.24 8.73
CA MET A 203 -3.54 -5.22 9.62
C MET A 203 -4.46 -4.88 10.79
N VAL A 204 -5.77 -4.80 10.57
CA VAL A 204 -6.75 -4.62 11.65
C VAL A 204 -6.73 -5.82 12.60
N LEU A 205 -6.68 -7.06 12.10
CA LEU A 205 -6.57 -8.26 12.93
C LEU A 205 -5.29 -8.25 13.79
N ARG A 206 -4.17 -7.79 13.20
CA ARG A 206 -2.89 -7.63 13.89
C ARG A 206 -2.97 -6.61 15.03
N LEU A 207 -3.64 -5.48 14.80
CA LEU A 207 -3.74 -4.39 15.78
C LEU A 207 -4.78 -4.68 16.88
N SER A 208 -5.94 -5.22 16.52
CA SER A 208 -7.06 -5.42 17.45
C SER A 208 -6.97 -6.73 18.23
N PHE A 209 -6.41 -7.78 17.64
CA PHE A 209 -6.39 -9.12 18.23
C PHE A 209 -4.99 -9.70 18.38
N SER A 210 -3.91 -8.94 18.08
CA SER A 210 -2.52 -9.42 18.20
C SER A 210 -2.23 -10.70 17.38
N ILE A 211 -2.98 -10.94 16.31
CA ILE A 211 -2.78 -12.09 15.42
C ILE A 211 -1.53 -11.86 14.58
N LYS A 212 -0.57 -12.80 14.63
CA LYS A 212 0.65 -12.74 13.82
C LYS A 212 0.45 -13.27 12.41
N TYR A 213 0.03 -14.51 12.31
CA TYR A 213 -0.29 -15.16 11.04
C TYR A 213 -1.70 -15.75 11.10
N ILE A 214 -2.45 -15.52 10.02
CA ILE A 214 -3.70 -16.20 9.72
C ILE A 214 -3.36 -17.64 9.31
N ILE A 215 -2.32 -17.82 8.49
CA ILE A 215 -1.82 -19.14 8.09
C ILE A 215 -0.34 -19.20 8.44
N ALA A 216 0.01 -20.09 9.36
CA ALA A 216 1.39 -20.39 9.73
C ALA A 216 1.75 -21.80 9.27
N THR A 217 2.70 -21.91 8.35
CA THR A 217 3.27 -23.20 7.91
C THR A 217 4.80 -23.09 7.92
N PRO A 218 5.55 -24.21 7.86
CA PRO A 218 7.01 -24.16 7.85
C PRO A 218 7.62 -23.35 6.71
N TRP A 219 6.86 -23.12 5.63
CA TRP A 219 7.32 -22.49 4.39
C TRP A 219 6.66 -21.14 4.12
N ILE A 220 5.38 -20.99 4.49
CA ILE A 220 4.54 -19.85 4.13
C ILE A 220 3.82 -19.35 5.39
N ASN A 221 4.00 -18.06 5.66
CA ASN A 221 3.32 -17.34 6.73
C ASN A 221 2.56 -16.14 6.14
N ILE A 222 1.26 -16.05 6.40
CA ILE A 222 0.38 -14.98 5.88
C ILE A 222 -0.36 -14.33 7.05
#